data_AF-A0A7S4SQD6-F1
#
_entry.id   AF-A0A7S4SQD6-F1
#
_cell.length_a   1.000
_cell.length_b   1.000
_cell.length_c   1.000
_cell.angle_alpha   90.00
_cell.angle_beta   90.00
_cell.angle_gamma   90.00
#
_symmetry.space_group_name_H-M   'P 1'
#
loop_
_entity.id
_entity.type
_entity.pdbx_description
1 polymer ?
#
loop_
_entity_poly.entity_id
_entity_poly.type
_entity_poly.pdbx_seq_one_letter_code
_entity_poly.pdbx_strand_id
1 'polypeptide(L)'
;CAADCGAAAPAPQPGPPSGGPAPAPQPNPSPISPPARACTATRTSRCCGDGLCDGPETAANCAADCGAAAPAPQPGPPPQGPAPSPRPGKPGSCTIVPAEKPTVPTLCTAVNQGCCKCNGGSTQTYVFWTQGGSVQRCLHTANFPSSAPGSPMPVVLHMDGYAGGKAGMGSDIVAAAQYYGFVVFSIGNNLKDGRGGFGLQFGNDGVANDDNPTPCSSRDSREIEFLRVVFDFIADSPTLLDASKVFTEGFSQNSMFAVYTAVCFADKVAGTWQGGSGQARTGSNPVVPGFQAQCSFPSYASHGRGCCNYDFCSQCQYWPLWPKTCSNKIVDCIATYTDDNIACGTDWYMYEAMTQEGNDARLLSFPVPAGDSSGGHRSPKNKWAWVAGCLGIAPQCSSSCATSFHACVDGASDGKSYDKFATCEKQLKAGLLSGCTVGCAPTLSMLQRSESPVVTLSEGNFGLETGLPAAGGSAPKPNCKKPFGPFSTGPGPRPKCTPPSNYTAPPISPKDTC
;
A
#
# COMPACT_ATOMS: atom_id res chain seq x y z
N CYS A 1 -58.50 -25.93 40.69
CA CYS A 1 -58.62 -24.45 40.76
C CYS A 1 -57.28 -23.88 40.30
N ALA A 2 -57.08 -23.74 38.99
CA ALA A 2 -57.37 -22.55 38.17
C ALA A 2 -56.16 -21.60 38.17
N ALA A 3 -55.71 -20.94 37.10
CA ALA A 3 -55.99 -20.88 35.66
C ALA A 3 -54.83 -20.00 35.09
N ASP A 4 -54.16 -20.32 33.99
CA ASP A 4 -54.50 -20.09 32.57
C ASP A 4 -54.43 -18.62 32.09
N CYS A 5 -53.87 -18.45 30.88
CA CYS A 5 -53.73 -17.29 29.95
C CYS A 5 -52.28 -17.28 29.41
N GLY A 6 -51.96 -17.49 28.13
CA GLY A 6 -52.71 -17.52 26.88
C GLY A 6 -51.79 -16.94 25.80
N ALA A 7 -51.11 -17.79 25.03
CA ALA A 7 -50.19 -17.37 23.97
C ALA A 7 -50.96 -17.08 22.67
N ALA A 8 -50.77 -15.89 22.09
CA ALA A 8 -51.32 -15.52 20.79
C ALA A 8 -50.43 -16.03 19.64
N ALA A 9 -51.04 -16.72 18.67
CA ALA A 9 -50.40 -17.16 17.44
C ALA A 9 -50.20 -15.98 16.46
N PRO A 10 -49.10 -15.94 15.68
CA PRO A 10 -48.93 -14.95 14.62
C PRO A 10 -49.80 -15.25 13.40
N ALA A 11 -50.29 -14.19 12.77
CA ALA A 11 -51.14 -14.21 11.58
C ALA A 11 -50.44 -14.84 10.35
N PRO A 12 -51.20 -15.49 9.44
CA PRO A 12 -50.64 -16.06 8.22
C PRO A 12 -50.16 -14.96 7.25
N GLN A 13 -48.99 -15.16 6.65
CA GLN A 13 -48.48 -14.28 5.61
C GLN A 13 -49.25 -14.43 4.29
N PRO A 14 -49.44 -13.34 3.51
CA PRO A 14 -49.99 -13.41 2.16
C PRO A 14 -49.06 -14.20 1.23
N GLY A 15 -49.66 -15.08 0.42
CA GLY A 15 -48.95 -15.84 -0.60
C GLY A 15 -48.37 -14.97 -1.72
N PRO A 16 -47.36 -15.48 -2.46
CA PRO A 16 -46.71 -14.76 -3.54
C PRO A 16 -47.67 -14.52 -4.73
N PRO A 17 -47.56 -13.38 -5.44
CA PRO A 17 -48.37 -13.12 -6.63
C PRO A 17 -48.00 -14.10 -7.76
N SER A 18 -49.06 -14.61 -8.38
CA SER A 18 -49.09 -15.50 -9.53
C SER A 18 -48.45 -14.89 -10.78
N GLY A 19 -47.77 -15.75 -11.55
CA GLY A 19 -46.87 -15.40 -12.64
C GLY A 19 -47.48 -14.69 -13.85
N GLY A 20 -46.65 -13.86 -14.47
CA GLY A 20 -46.85 -13.33 -15.82
C GLY A 20 -46.35 -14.29 -16.90
N PRO A 21 -46.85 -14.16 -18.14
CA PRO A 21 -46.57 -15.10 -19.23
C PRO A 21 -45.12 -15.05 -19.72
N ALA A 22 -44.58 -16.22 -20.05
CA ALA A 22 -43.25 -16.40 -20.62
C ALA A 22 -43.14 -15.79 -22.03
N PRO A 23 -42.00 -15.16 -22.39
CA PRO A 23 -41.76 -14.65 -23.74
C PRO A 23 -41.51 -15.78 -24.74
N ALA A 24 -41.93 -15.54 -25.98
CA ALA A 24 -41.86 -16.48 -27.10
C ALA A 24 -40.41 -16.88 -27.47
N PRO A 25 -40.20 -18.10 -28.03
CA PRO A 25 -38.87 -18.59 -28.40
C PRO A 25 -38.35 -17.86 -29.65
N GLN A 26 -37.09 -17.42 -29.60
CA GLN A 26 -36.38 -16.90 -30.77
C GLN A 26 -35.89 -18.03 -31.69
N PRO A 27 -35.84 -17.81 -33.02
CA PRO A 27 -35.38 -18.81 -33.98
C PRO A 27 -33.85 -19.02 -33.92
N ASN A 28 -33.45 -20.29 -34.05
CA ASN A 28 -32.05 -20.72 -34.10
C ASN A 28 -31.29 -20.14 -35.31
N PRO A 29 -30.07 -19.60 -35.14
CA PRO A 29 -29.20 -19.23 -36.25
C PRO A 29 -28.54 -20.46 -36.90
N SER A 30 -28.43 -20.42 -38.23
CA SER A 30 -27.77 -21.41 -39.09
C SER A 30 -26.27 -21.60 -38.79
N PRO A 31 -25.65 -22.73 -39.21
CA PRO A 31 -24.28 -23.09 -38.84
C PRO A 31 -23.26 -22.16 -39.49
N ILE A 32 -22.40 -21.55 -38.67
CA ILE A 32 -21.28 -20.72 -39.10
C ILE A 32 -20.10 -21.65 -39.43
N SER A 33 -19.62 -21.60 -40.67
CA SER A 33 -18.37 -22.26 -41.09
C SER A 33 -17.19 -21.73 -40.25
N PRO A 34 -16.26 -22.59 -39.81
CA PRO A 34 -15.15 -22.16 -38.97
C PRO A 34 -14.26 -21.15 -39.71
N PRO A 35 -13.78 -20.09 -39.04
CA PRO A 35 -12.93 -19.09 -39.66
C PRO A 35 -11.57 -19.67 -40.05
N ALA A 36 -11.06 -19.24 -41.20
CA ALA A 36 -9.71 -19.55 -41.65
C ALA A 36 -8.67 -19.12 -40.59
N ARG A 37 -7.68 -19.97 -40.33
CA ARG A 37 -6.69 -19.76 -39.27
C ARG A 37 -5.70 -18.67 -39.67
N ALA A 38 -5.42 -17.73 -38.76
CA ALA A 38 -4.44 -16.68 -38.97
C ALA A 38 -2.99 -17.20 -39.04
N CYS A 39 -2.18 -16.56 -39.88
CA CYS A 39 -0.74 -16.83 -39.98
C CYS A 39 0.01 -16.15 -38.83
N THR A 40 0.89 -16.88 -38.15
CA THR A 40 1.75 -16.37 -37.07
C THR A 40 3.19 -16.21 -37.56
N ALA A 41 4.03 -15.53 -36.78
CA ALA A 41 5.46 -15.34 -37.09
C ALA A 41 6.24 -16.66 -37.29
N THR A 42 5.71 -17.80 -36.82
CA THR A 42 6.29 -19.14 -37.00
C THR A 42 5.84 -19.82 -38.31
N ARG A 43 4.86 -19.27 -39.04
CA ARG A 43 4.26 -19.83 -40.27
C ARG A 43 4.64 -19.10 -41.56
N THR A 44 5.42 -18.04 -41.47
CA THR A 44 5.77 -17.14 -42.58
C THR A 44 6.63 -17.75 -43.68
N SER A 45 7.25 -18.91 -43.48
CA SER A 45 8.02 -19.59 -44.55
C SER A 45 7.14 -20.25 -45.62
N ARG A 46 5.81 -20.19 -45.50
CA ARG A 46 4.85 -20.78 -46.46
C ARG A 46 3.73 -19.82 -46.89
N CYS A 47 3.84 -18.52 -46.61
CA CYS A 47 2.77 -17.57 -46.89
C CYS A 47 3.28 -16.41 -47.74
N CYS A 48 3.27 -16.59 -49.05
CA CYS A 48 3.40 -15.53 -50.05
C CYS A 48 2.50 -15.84 -51.24
N GLY A 49 1.21 -15.49 -51.15
CA GLY A 49 0.21 -15.73 -52.21
C GLY A 49 -1.18 -15.89 -51.60
N ASP A 50 -2.19 -15.19 -52.17
CA ASP A 50 -3.67 -15.22 -52.00
C ASP A 50 -4.35 -15.45 -50.61
N GLY A 51 -3.61 -15.69 -49.54
CA GLY A 51 -4.13 -16.00 -48.21
C GLY A 51 -4.59 -17.46 -48.03
N LEU A 52 -4.39 -18.33 -49.01
CA LEU A 52 -4.64 -19.77 -48.94
C LEU A 52 -3.30 -20.53 -48.94
N CYS A 53 -3.26 -21.71 -48.30
CA CYS A 53 -2.01 -22.47 -48.11
C CYS A 53 -1.89 -23.61 -49.14
N ASP A 54 -2.05 -23.28 -50.42
CA ASP A 54 -2.33 -24.26 -51.47
C ASP A 54 -1.26 -24.20 -52.60
N GLY A 55 -0.08 -24.79 -52.37
CA GLY A 55 0.94 -25.01 -53.41
C GLY A 55 2.33 -24.37 -53.15
N PRO A 56 3.33 -24.57 -54.04
CA PRO A 56 4.69 -24.04 -53.88
C PRO A 56 4.86 -22.65 -54.49
N GLU A 57 5.27 -21.68 -53.66
CA GLU A 57 5.52 -20.28 -54.06
C GLU A 57 6.91 -20.06 -54.66
N THR A 58 7.03 -19.13 -55.62
CA THR A 58 8.30 -18.80 -56.31
C THR A 58 8.65 -17.32 -56.19
N ALA A 59 9.89 -16.95 -56.50
CA ALA A 59 10.29 -15.53 -56.48
C ALA A 59 9.52 -14.68 -57.52
N ALA A 60 8.94 -15.31 -58.55
CA ALA A 60 8.26 -14.64 -59.66
C ALA A 60 6.80 -14.25 -59.34
N ASN A 61 6.06 -15.08 -58.59
CA ASN A 61 4.67 -14.74 -58.21
C ASN A 61 4.60 -13.86 -56.95
N CYS A 62 5.65 -13.84 -56.13
CA CYS A 62 5.72 -13.00 -54.94
C CYS A 62 5.68 -11.47 -55.22
N ALA A 63 6.16 -11.02 -56.38
CA ALA A 63 6.21 -9.59 -56.72
C ALA A 63 4.89 -9.03 -57.26
N ALA A 64 4.02 -9.88 -57.82
CA ALA A 64 2.71 -9.49 -58.34
C ALA A 64 1.69 -9.23 -57.22
N ASP A 65 1.85 -9.90 -56.07
CA ASP A 65 0.92 -9.83 -54.95
C ASP A 65 1.21 -8.69 -53.94
N CYS A 66 2.31 -7.95 -54.14
CA CYS A 66 2.73 -6.84 -53.26
C CYS A 66 2.47 -5.44 -53.85
N GLY A 67 1.59 -5.33 -54.85
CA GLY A 67 1.25 -4.09 -55.54
C GLY A 67 0.10 -3.30 -54.89
N ALA A 68 0.43 -2.35 -54.03
CA ALA A 68 -0.31 -1.13 -53.66
C ALA A 68 -1.86 -1.18 -53.70
N ALA A 69 -2.46 -1.70 -52.63
CA ALA A 69 -3.79 -1.27 -52.17
C ALA A 69 -3.62 -0.42 -50.91
N ALA A 70 -4.30 0.73 -50.85
CA ALA A 70 -4.32 1.64 -49.71
C ALA A 70 -4.56 0.85 -48.39
N PRO A 71 -3.91 1.23 -47.27
CA PRO A 71 -3.93 0.43 -46.06
C PRO A 71 -5.37 0.29 -45.55
N ALA A 72 -5.87 -0.95 -45.56
CA ALA A 72 -6.99 -1.33 -44.71
C ALA A 72 -6.57 -1.11 -43.24
N PRO A 73 -7.45 -0.60 -42.39
CA PRO A 73 -7.10 -0.25 -41.02
C PRO A 73 -6.60 -1.49 -40.28
N GLN A 74 -5.39 -1.43 -39.73
CA GLN A 74 -4.93 -2.43 -38.78
C GLN A 74 -5.95 -2.54 -37.63
N PRO A 75 -6.28 -3.75 -37.15
CA PRO A 75 -6.85 -3.89 -35.82
C PRO A 75 -5.84 -3.28 -34.87
N GLY A 76 -6.22 -2.16 -34.25
CA GLY A 76 -5.34 -1.45 -33.33
C GLY A 76 -4.92 -2.36 -32.17
N PRO A 77 -3.88 -1.96 -31.41
CA PRO A 77 -3.65 -2.52 -30.09
C PRO A 77 -4.97 -2.60 -29.32
N PRO A 78 -5.18 -3.62 -28.45
CA PRO A 78 -6.37 -3.71 -27.62
C PRO A 78 -6.62 -2.33 -27.00
N PRO A 79 -7.87 -1.81 -27.04
CA PRO A 79 -8.13 -0.42 -26.77
C PRO A 79 -7.40 -0.03 -25.49
N GLN A 80 -6.40 0.84 -25.62
CA GLN A 80 -5.98 1.65 -24.51
C GLN A 80 -7.27 2.30 -24.05
N GLY A 81 -7.78 1.87 -22.89
CA GLY A 81 -8.88 2.58 -22.25
C GLY A 81 -8.54 4.06 -22.30
N PRO A 82 -9.51 4.94 -22.59
CA PRO A 82 -9.24 6.36 -22.72
C PRO A 82 -8.35 6.77 -21.54
N ALA A 83 -7.16 7.31 -21.83
CA ALA A 83 -6.30 7.89 -20.82
C ALA A 83 -7.22 8.73 -19.92
N PRO A 84 -7.29 8.46 -18.61
CA PRO A 84 -8.36 8.97 -17.78
C PRO A 84 -8.47 10.47 -17.98
N SER A 85 -9.60 10.90 -18.57
CA SER A 85 -9.90 12.32 -18.72
C SER A 85 -9.76 12.97 -17.34
N PRO A 86 -9.00 14.07 -17.19
CA PRO A 86 -8.95 14.80 -15.94
C PRO A 86 -10.37 15.20 -15.58
N ARG A 87 -10.98 14.54 -14.59
CA ARG A 87 -12.25 15.03 -14.05
C ARG A 87 -11.96 16.34 -13.32
N PRO A 88 -12.88 17.32 -13.39
CA PRO A 88 -12.80 18.55 -12.61
C PRO A 88 -13.02 18.24 -11.12
N GLY A 89 -11.99 17.70 -10.48
CA GLY A 89 -11.83 17.82 -9.04
C GLY A 89 -11.66 19.30 -8.73
N LYS A 90 -12.37 19.78 -7.71
CA LYS A 90 -12.23 21.14 -7.15
C LYS A 90 -10.74 21.52 -7.15
N PRO A 91 -10.32 22.60 -7.84
CA PRO A 91 -8.92 22.81 -8.21
C PRO A 91 -8.06 23.00 -6.95
N GLY A 92 -7.45 21.90 -6.51
CA GLY A 92 -6.25 21.89 -5.67
C GLY A 92 -4.98 21.94 -6.51
N SER A 93 -5.10 22.07 -7.84
CA SER A 93 -3.97 22.35 -8.72
C SER A 93 -3.35 23.66 -8.30
N CYS A 94 -2.03 23.67 -8.14
CA CYS A 94 -1.32 24.90 -7.81
C CYS A 94 -1.62 25.98 -8.85
N THR A 95 -2.28 27.07 -8.45
CA THR A 95 -2.61 28.20 -9.33
C THR A 95 -1.50 29.25 -9.37
N ILE A 96 -0.54 29.17 -8.46
CA ILE A 96 0.58 30.10 -8.36
C ILE A 96 1.73 29.55 -9.21
N VAL A 97 2.01 30.20 -10.33
CA VAL A 97 3.17 29.89 -11.16
C VAL A 97 4.37 30.70 -10.64
N PRO A 98 5.40 30.07 -10.05
CA PRO A 98 6.59 30.76 -9.60
C PRO A 98 7.45 31.23 -10.78
N ALA A 99 8.38 32.14 -10.51
CA ALA A 99 9.36 32.61 -11.49
C ALA A 99 10.32 31.48 -11.90
N GLU A 100 10.67 30.60 -10.94
CA GLU A 100 11.55 29.47 -11.16
C GLU A 100 10.81 28.13 -10.97
N LYS A 101 11.01 27.21 -11.92
CA LYS A 101 10.46 25.84 -11.88
C LYS A 101 11.60 24.81 -11.91
N PRO A 102 12.35 24.64 -10.80
CA PRO A 102 13.42 23.66 -10.76
C PRO A 102 12.88 22.25 -11.00
N THR A 103 13.63 21.41 -11.72
CA THR A 103 13.26 20.01 -12.00
C THR A 103 13.89 19.01 -11.04
N VAL A 104 14.79 19.48 -10.17
CA VAL A 104 15.42 18.71 -9.10
C VAL A 104 15.12 19.37 -7.75
N PRO A 105 15.12 18.63 -6.63
CA PRO A 105 14.78 19.19 -5.33
C PRO A 105 15.67 20.39 -5.00
N THR A 106 15.07 21.57 -4.95
CA THR A 106 15.76 22.83 -4.69
C THR A 106 15.16 23.48 -3.46
N LEU A 107 16.00 24.04 -2.57
CA LEU A 107 15.52 24.67 -1.36
C LEU A 107 14.47 25.75 -1.68
N CYS A 108 13.37 25.73 -0.93
CA CYS A 108 12.24 26.63 -1.13
C CYS A 108 12.63 28.06 -0.80
N THR A 109 12.39 28.97 -1.75
CA THR A 109 12.63 30.40 -1.65
C THR A 109 11.42 31.15 -2.22
N ALA A 110 11.37 32.47 -2.02
CA ALA A 110 10.28 33.29 -2.55
C ALA A 110 10.14 33.18 -4.09
N VAL A 111 11.23 32.90 -4.82
CA VAL A 111 11.22 32.84 -6.30
C VAL A 111 10.71 31.51 -6.85
N ASN A 112 10.85 30.41 -6.11
CA ASN A 112 10.48 29.06 -6.55
C ASN A 112 9.31 28.43 -5.76
N GLN A 113 8.83 29.06 -4.68
CA GLN A 113 7.87 28.47 -3.75
C GLN A 113 6.56 27.98 -4.39
N GLY A 114 6.05 28.67 -5.42
CA GLY A 114 4.72 28.41 -5.99
C GLY A 114 3.64 28.28 -4.91
N CYS A 115 3.01 27.11 -4.83
CA CYS A 115 2.01 26.77 -3.81
C CYS A 115 2.57 26.00 -2.61
N CYS A 116 3.85 25.62 -2.63
CA CYS A 116 4.49 25.04 -1.47
C CYS A 116 4.69 26.11 -0.39
N LYS A 117 4.43 25.74 0.86
CA LYS A 117 4.80 26.60 1.99
C LYS A 117 6.28 26.40 2.30
N CYS A 118 7.12 27.43 2.07
CA CYS A 118 8.50 27.38 2.53
C CYS A 118 8.53 27.43 4.06
N ASN A 119 9.10 26.40 4.68
CA ASN A 119 9.44 26.43 6.11
C ASN A 119 10.94 26.70 6.30
N GLY A 120 11.26 27.41 7.38
CA GLY A 120 12.61 27.53 7.91
C GLY A 120 12.74 26.85 9.29
N GLY A 121 13.96 26.74 9.80
CA GLY A 121 14.25 26.14 11.10
C GLY A 121 14.49 24.63 11.04
N SER A 122 13.84 23.87 11.92
CA SER A 122 14.03 22.40 12.04
C SER A 122 13.37 21.58 10.92
N THR A 123 12.54 22.21 10.09
CA THR A 123 11.97 21.62 8.89
C THR A 123 12.38 22.44 7.67
N GLN A 124 13.07 21.81 6.72
CA GLN A 124 13.38 22.41 5.43
C GLN A 124 12.32 22.01 4.41
N THR A 125 12.10 22.85 3.41
CA THR A 125 11.20 22.53 2.29
C THR A 125 11.98 22.62 1.00
N TYR A 126 11.92 21.57 0.20
CA TYR A 126 12.44 21.52 -1.15
C TYR A 126 11.26 21.55 -2.13
N VAL A 127 11.43 22.27 -3.23
CA VAL A 127 10.43 22.44 -4.28
C VAL A 127 11.04 22.02 -5.60
N PHE A 128 10.25 21.32 -6.39
CA PHE A 128 10.60 20.93 -7.75
C PHE A 128 9.35 20.63 -8.57
N TRP A 129 9.51 20.50 -9.87
CA TRP A 129 8.43 20.26 -10.80
C TRP A 129 8.66 18.95 -11.56
N THR A 130 7.59 18.17 -11.66
CA THR A 130 7.53 16.87 -12.34
C THR A 130 6.58 16.96 -13.54
N GLN A 131 6.51 15.91 -14.34
CA GLN A 131 5.63 15.76 -15.51
C GLN A 131 5.83 16.89 -16.51
N GLY A 132 7.09 17.09 -16.91
CA GLY A 132 7.46 18.14 -17.88
C GLY A 132 7.19 19.57 -17.36
N GLY A 133 7.25 19.79 -16.05
CA GLY A 133 7.04 21.12 -15.46
C GLY A 133 5.59 21.49 -15.18
N SER A 134 4.67 20.52 -15.23
CA SER A 134 3.24 20.75 -15.02
C SER A 134 2.77 20.54 -13.58
N VAL A 135 3.47 19.69 -12.79
CA VAL A 135 3.08 19.37 -11.42
C VAL A 135 4.16 19.78 -10.43
N GLN A 136 3.85 20.76 -9.57
CA GLN A 136 4.70 21.17 -8.47
C GLN A 136 4.68 20.13 -7.33
N ARG A 137 5.87 19.80 -6.82
CA ARG A 137 6.10 18.91 -5.67
C ARG A 137 6.73 19.70 -4.52
N CYS A 138 6.31 19.35 -3.31
CA CYS A 138 6.88 19.87 -2.07
C CYS A 138 7.43 18.67 -1.28
N LEU A 139 8.70 18.71 -0.93
CA LEU A 139 9.35 17.72 -0.09
C LEU A 139 9.78 18.40 1.21
N HIS A 140 9.18 18.01 2.33
CA HIS A 140 9.52 18.57 3.63
C HIS A 140 10.47 17.63 4.36
N THR A 141 11.61 18.14 4.83
CA THR A 141 12.61 17.34 5.54
C THR A 141 12.75 17.78 6.98
N ALA A 142 12.93 16.84 7.91
CA ALA A 142 13.21 17.12 9.32
C ALA A 142 14.42 16.31 9.77
N ASN A 143 15.15 16.85 10.75
CA ASN A 143 16.43 16.33 11.19
C ASN A 143 17.46 16.22 10.05
N PHE A 144 17.33 17.07 9.04
CA PHE A 144 18.24 17.08 7.89
C PHE A 144 19.59 17.71 8.30
N PRO A 145 20.72 17.02 8.08
CA PRO A 145 22.02 17.50 8.52
C PRO A 145 22.44 18.77 7.77
N SER A 146 22.90 19.79 8.50
CA SER A 146 23.42 21.04 7.91
C SER A 146 24.88 20.92 7.46
N SER A 147 25.58 19.87 7.90
CA SER A 147 26.95 19.52 7.49
C SER A 147 27.10 18.00 7.49
N ALA A 148 28.12 17.48 6.80
CA ALA A 148 28.39 16.04 6.77
C ALA A 148 28.47 15.46 8.19
N PRO A 149 27.54 14.57 8.59
CA PRO A 149 27.66 13.83 9.84
C PRO A 149 28.88 12.88 9.78
N GLY A 150 29.30 12.36 10.93
CA GLY A 150 30.36 11.33 10.98
C GLY A 150 30.02 10.05 10.22
N SER A 151 28.73 9.81 9.96
CA SER A 151 28.20 8.74 9.11
C SER A 151 26.93 9.22 8.43
N PRO A 152 26.70 8.91 7.12
CA PRO A 152 25.46 9.22 6.44
C PRO A 152 24.24 8.69 7.21
N MET A 153 23.17 9.47 7.27
CA MET A 153 22.00 9.16 8.09
C MET A 153 20.98 8.31 7.30
N PRO A 154 20.37 7.28 7.91
CA PRO A 154 19.20 6.62 7.36
C PRO A 154 18.09 7.60 7.02
N VAL A 155 17.25 7.26 6.03
CA VAL A 155 16.13 8.10 5.59
C VAL A 155 14.80 7.38 5.83
N VAL A 156 13.84 8.07 6.42
CA VAL A 156 12.46 7.58 6.55
C VAL A 156 11.54 8.47 5.71
N LEU A 157 10.93 7.86 4.68
CA LEU A 157 9.88 8.45 3.87
C LEU A 157 8.55 8.31 4.60
N HIS A 158 8.09 9.39 5.22
CA HIS A 158 6.79 9.46 5.89
C HIS A 158 5.70 9.79 4.89
N MET A 159 4.79 8.84 4.64
CA MET A 159 3.69 9.04 3.71
C MET A 159 2.59 9.88 4.37
N ASP A 160 2.29 11.04 3.77
CA ASP A 160 1.22 11.95 4.20
C ASP A 160 0.41 12.46 3.01
N GLY A 161 -0.38 11.55 2.44
CA GLY A 161 -1.29 11.89 1.35
C GLY A 161 -2.40 12.85 1.74
N TYR A 162 -2.67 13.11 3.03
CA TYR A 162 -3.75 14.00 3.46
C TYR A 162 -3.28 15.43 3.78
N ALA A 163 -1.99 15.64 4.02
CA ALA A 163 -1.44 16.96 4.30
C ALA A 163 -1.73 17.98 3.19
N GLY A 164 -1.80 17.56 1.92
CA GLY A 164 -1.98 18.50 0.82
C GLY A 164 -0.78 19.44 0.66
N GLY A 165 0.45 18.88 0.71
CA GLY A 165 1.72 19.61 0.65
C GLY A 165 1.93 20.64 1.77
N LYS A 166 1.25 20.47 2.90
CA LYS A 166 1.46 21.31 4.09
C LYS A 166 2.79 20.97 4.75
N ALA A 167 3.54 22.02 5.03
CA ALA A 167 4.80 21.94 5.72
C ALA A 167 4.56 21.79 7.24
N GLY A 168 4.45 20.54 7.71
CA GLY A 168 4.30 20.22 9.12
C GLY A 168 4.40 18.73 9.37
N MET A 169 5.40 18.31 10.13
CA MET A 169 5.53 16.96 10.66
C MET A 169 5.12 16.95 12.13
N GLY A 170 4.53 15.85 12.59
CA GLY A 170 4.20 15.69 14.01
C GLY A 170 5.45 15.83 14.88
N SER A 171 5.31 16.37 16.10
CA SER A 171 6.44 16.48 17.05
C SER A 171 7.09 15.12 17.33
N ASP A 172 6.28 14.06 17.36
CA ASP A 172 6.73 12.73 17.75
C ASP A 172 7.68 12.11 16.72
N ILE A 173 7.43 12.32 15.42
CA ILE A 173 8.33 11.84 14.36
C ILE A 173 9.64 12.62 14.36
N VAL A 174 9.60 13.94 14.60
CA VAL A 174 10.81 14.76 14.68
C VAL A 174 11.65 14.36 15.90
N ALA A 175 11.02 14.16 17.06
CA ALA A 175 11.71 13.69 18.26
C ALA A 175 12.30 12.28 18.08
N ALA A 176 11.58 11.38 17.39
CA ALA A 176 12.08 10.06 17.05
C ALA A 176 13.28 10.12 16.09
N ALA A 177 13.20 10.96 15.06
CA ALA A 177 14.27 11.18 14.09
C ALA A 177 15.56 11.65 14.77
N GLN A 178 15.44 12.63 15.68
CA GLN A 178 16.57 13.13 16.47
C GLN A 178 17.16 12.06 17.38
N TYR A 179 16.32 11.28 18.05
CA TYR A 179 16.79 10.26 18.97
C TYR A 179 17.46 9.07 18.27
N TYR A 180 16.77 8.47 17.28
CA TYR A 180 17.25 7.28 16.57
C TYR A 180 18.22 7.61 15.41
N GLY A 181 18.46 8.90 15.13
CA GLY A 181 19.49 9.34 14.19
C GLY A 181 19.13 9.13 12.71
N PHE A 182 17.89 9.40 12.31
CA PHE A 182 17.46 9.34 10.91
C PHE A 182 16.92 10.67 10.41
N VAL A 183 16.89 10.85 9.09
CA VAL A 183 16.27 12.01 8.42
C VAL A 183 14.86 11.64 7.99
N VAL A 184 13.91 12.54 8.17
CA VAL A 184 12.52 12.33 7.74
C VAL A 184 12.28 13.10 6.47
N PHE A 185 11.71 12.45 5.47
CA PHE A 185 11.17 13.08 4.26
C PHE A 185 9.66 12.87 4.28
N SER A 186 8.88 13.94 4.42
CA SER A 186 7.42 13.88 4.32
C SER A 186 7.01 13.89 2.85
N ILE A 187 6.37 12.80 2.42
CA ILE A 187 5.91 12.56 1.06
C ILE A 187 4.41 12.82 1.00
N GLY A 188 4.05 13.91 0.33
CA GLY A 188 2.66 14.28 0.10
C GLY A 188 2.48 14.93 -1.27
N ASN A 189 1.25 15.30 -1.57
CA ASN A 189 0.92 15.99 -2.81
C ASN A 189 -0.15 17.06 -2.55
N ASN A 190 -0.07 18.18 -3.27
CA ASN A 190 -1.08 19.24 -3.26
C ASN A 190 -2.35 18.84 -4.02
N LEU A 191 -2.24 17.86 -4.93
CA LEU A 191 -3.41 17.24 -5.56
C LEU A 191 -4.28 16.61 -4.45
N LYS A 192 -5.59 16.81 -4.51
CA LYS A 192 -6.57 16.25 -3.57
C LYS A 192 -7.67 15.52 -4.32
N ASP A 193 -7.26 14.83 -5.36
CA ASP A 193 -8.11 14.14 -6.33
C ASP A 193 -8.39 12.69 -5.94
N GLY A 194 -7.61 12.11 -5.02
CA GLY A 194 -7.93 10.83 -4.42
C GLY A 194 -9.01 10.91 -3.35
N ARG A 195 -9.50 9.72 -2.96
CA ARG A 195 -10.64 9.60 -2.05
C ARG A 195 -10.35 10.22 -0.68
N GLY A 196 -11.33 10.96 -0.14
CA GLY A 196 -11.19 11.61 1.16
C GLY A 196 -10.19 12.77 1.16
N GLY A 197 -9.78 13.24 -0.03
CA GLY A 197 -8.73 14.25 -0.17
C GLY A 197 -7.32 13.69 -0.11
N PHE A 198 -7.15 12.37 -0.25
CA PHE A 198 -5.85 11.73 -0.38
C PHE A 198 -5.19 12.15 -1.70
N GLY A 199 -3.98 12.69 -1.64
CA GLY A 199 -3.31 13.31 -2.79
C GLY A 199 -2.37 12.42 -3.57
N LEU A 200 -1.99 11.27 -3.00
CA LEU A 200 -1.07 10.33 -3.64
C LEU A 200 -1.88 9.33 -4.49
N GLN A 201 -1.37 9.02 -5.68
CA GLN A 201 -2.02 8.12 -6.62
C GLN A 201 -1.38 6.73 -6.57
N PHE A 202 -2.20 5.70 -6.33
CA PHE A 202 -1.80 4.30 -6.46
C PHE A 202 -1.74 3.88 -7.94
N GLY A 203 -0.98 2.82 -8.24
CA GLY A 203 -0.79 2.33 -9.60
C GLY A 203 -2.07 1.84 -10.29
N ASN A 204 -2.12 2.00 -11.62
CA ASN A 204 -3.07 1.41 -12.56
C ASN A 204 -4.54 1.58 -12.13
N ASP A 205 -4.90 2.80 -11.70
CA ASP A 205 -6.25 3.15 -11.24
C ASP A 205 -6.78 2.22 -10.12
N GLY A 206 -5.87 1.70 -9.29
CA GLY A 206 -6.19 0.78 -8.20
C GLY A 206 -6.50 -0.65 -8.65
N VAL A 207 -6.19 -1.00 -9.90
CA VAL A 207 -6.32 -2.36 -10.45
C VAL A 207 -4.96 -3.06 -10.37
N ALA A 208 -4.84 -4.03 -9.47
CA ALA A 208 -3.73 -4.97 -9.41
C ALA A 208 -4.26 -6.40 -9.43
N ASN A 209 -3.62 -7.26 -10.21
CA ASN A 209 -4.03 -8.62 -10.50
C ASN A 209 -2.84 -9.45 -10.98
N ASP A 210 -3.03 -10.75 -11.17
CA ASP A 210 -1.97 -11.70 -11.47
C ASP A 210 -1.27 -11.42 -12.81
N ASP A 211 -1.89 -10.70 -13.74
CA ASP A 211 -1.28 -10.26 -15.00
C ASP A 211 -0.43 -8.97 -14.84
N ASN A 212 -0.81 -8.10 -13.89
CA ASN A 212 -0.06 -6.90 -13.52
C ASN A 212 0.01 -6.79 -11.99
N PRO A 213 0.82 -7.64 -11.33
CA PRO A 213 0.81 -7.78 -9.88
C PRO A 213 1.31 -6.53 -9.17
N THR A 214 2.19 -5.79 -9.82
CA THR A 214 2.97 -4.72 -9.20
C THR A 214 3.02 -3.52 -10.16
N PRO A 215 1.92 -2.77 -10.31
CA PRO A 215 1.80 -1.68 -11.28
C PRO A 215 2.68 -0.47 -10.92
N CYS A 216 3.98 -0.56 -11.19
CA CYS A 216 5.02 0.38 -10.76
C CYS A 216 5.60 1.23 -11.89
N SER A 217 5.02 1.22 -13.09
CA SER A 217 5.50 2.06 -14.18
C SER A 217 5.05 3.51 -13.99
N SER A 218 5.75 4.45 -14.64
CA SER A 218 5.33 5.87 -14.66
C SER A 218 3.99 6.10 -15.34
N ARG A 219 3.48 5.12 -16.10
CA ARG A 219 2.12 5.16 -16.67
C ARG A 219 1.07 4.73 -15.66
N ASP A 220 1.43 3.88 -14.71
CA ASP A 220 0.51 3.37 -13.69
C ASP A 220 0.22 4.42 -12.62
N SER A 221 1.23 5.20 -12.21
CA SER A 221 1.07 6.26 -11.23
C SER A 221 2.00 7.43 -11.51
N ARG A 222 1.42 8.63 -11.42
CA ARG A 222 2.15 9.90 -11.47
C ARG A 222 3.15 10.07 -10.32
N GLU A 223 2.98 9.31 -9.24
CA GLU A 223 3.86 9.38 -8.07
C GLU A 223 5.18 8.64 -8.31
N ILE A 224 5.26 7.74 -9.29
CA ILE A 224 6.51 7.04 -9.64
C ILE A 224 7.58 8.03 -10.11
N GLU A 225 7.22 9.05 -10.90
CA GLU A 225 8.18 10.09 -11.32
C GLU A 225 8.62 10.95 -10.12
N PHE A 226 7.69 11.33 -9.24
CA PHE A 226 8.00 12.07 -8.03
C PHE A 226 8.95 11.29 -7.11
N LEU A 227 8.66 10.02 -6.86
CA LEU A 227 9.47 9.16 -6.02
C LEU A 227 10.87 8.92 -6.60
N ARG A 228 11.01 8.75 -7.92
CA ARG A 228 12.34 8.68 -8.57
C ARG A 228 13.20 9.88 -8.24
N VAL A 229 12.66 11.09 -8.41
CA VAL A 229 13.40 12.33 -8.10
C VAL A 229 13.78 12.40 -6.61
N VAL A 230 12.94 11.90 -5.71
CA VAL A 230 13.26 11.84 -4.27
C VAL A 230 14.39 10.85 -4.00
N PHE A 231 14.35 9.65 -4.59
CA PHE A 231 15.42 8.66 -4.42
C PHE A 231 16.73 9.10 -5.06
N ASP A 232 16.70 9.75 -6.22
CA ASP A 232 17.88 10.32 -6.87
C ASP A 232 18.50 11.39 -5.97
N PHE A 233 17.69 12.26 -5.36
CA PHE A 233 18.18 13.25 -4.39
C PHE A 233 18.85 12.63 -3.14
N ILE A 234 18.34 11.49 -2.68
CA ILE A 234 18.98 10.73 -1.58
C ILE A 234 20.33 10.18 -2.06
N ALA A 235 20.37 9.53 -3.23
CA ALA A 235 21.57 8.93 -3.80
C ALA A 235 22.67 9.96 -4.15
N ASP A 236 22.27 11.15 -4.57
CA ASP A 236 23.17 12.27 -4.94
C ASP A 236 23.75 12.99 -3.72
N SER A 237 23.31 12.63 -2.49
CA SER A 237 23.78 13.22 -1.23
C SER A 237 24.49 12.19 -0.32
N PRO A 238 25.45 11.39 -0.81
CA PRO A 238 25.95 10.20 -0.10
C PRO A 238 26.77 10.53 1.15
N THR A 239 27.23 11.77 1.31
CA THR A 239 27.92 12.23 2.54
C THR A 239 26.95 12.62 3.65
N LEU A 240 25.67 12.82 3.33
CA LEU A 240 24.62 13.23 4.25
C LEU A 240 23.62 12.10 4.53
N LEU A 241 23.25 11.35 3.49
CA LEU A 241 22.14 10.40 3.49
C LEU A 241 22.63 9.00 3.10
N ASP A 242 22.22 7.99 3.85
CA ASP A 242 22.52 6.59 3.58
C ASP A 242 21.46 6.02 2.62
N ALA A 243 21.78 6.00 1.33
CA ALA A 243 20.89 5.47 0.29
C ALA A 243 20.65 3.95 0.40
N SER A 244 21.44 3.22 1.20
CA SER A 244 21.20 1.79 1.48
C SER A 244 20.20 1.57 2.63
N LYS A 245 19.89 2.64 3.39
CA LYS A 245 18.98 2.61 4.55
C LYS A 245 17.84 3.59 4.38
N VAL A 246 17.10 3.45 3.28
CA VAL A 246 15.84 4.16 3.08
C VAL A 246 14.70 3.26 3.52
N PHE A 247 13.81 3.81 4.34
CA PHE A 247 12.62 3.15 4.85
C PHE A 247 11.37 3.94 4.49
N THR A 248 10.24 3.27 4.38
CA THR A 248 8.94 3.94 4.21
C THR A 248 8.05 3.70 5.42
N GLU A 249 7.20 4.65 5.78
CA GLU A 249 6.21 4.42 6.82
C GLU A 249 4.90 5.14 6.53
N GLY A 250 3.80 4.53 6.97
CA GLY A 250 2.52 5.21 7.03
C GLY A 250 1.52 4.53 7.96
N PHE A 251 0.34 5.14 8.06
CA PHE A 251 -0.81 4.59 8.79
C PHE A 251 -2.08 4.63 7.91
N SER A 252 -2.92 3.59 7.96
CA SER A 252 -4.14 3.48 7.14
C SER A 252 -3.79 3.58 5.65
N GLN A 253 -4.50 4.39 4.86
CA GLN A 253 -4.18 4.57 3.44
C GLN A 253 -2.73 5.04 3.19
N ASN A 254 -2.10 5.76 4.13
CA ASN A 254 -0.66 6.09 4.03
C ASN A 254 0.23 4.85 4.15
N SER A 255 -0.14 3.83 4.95
CA SER A 255 0.65 2.59 5.05
C SER A 255 0.60 1.78 3.76
N MET A 256 -0.57 1.73 3.14
CA MET A 256 -0.75 1.12 1.81
C MET A 256 0.12 1.81 0.76
N PHE A 257 0.26 3.14 0.84
CA PHE A 257 1.14 3.86 -0.06
C PHE A 257 2.63 3.69 0.29
N ALA A 258 2.96 3.51 1.58
CA ALA A 258 4.31 3.21 2.03
C ALA A 258 4.79 1.87 1.45
N VAL A 259 4.01 0.79 1.58
CA VAL A 259 4.35 -0.50 0.97
C VAL A 259 4.35 -0.44 -0.56
N TYR A 260 3.43 0.33 -1.17
CA TYR A 260 3.45 0.55 -2.61
C TYR A 260 4.79 1.15 -3.06
N THR A 261 5.26 2.17 -2.34
CA THR A 261 6.57 2.79 -2.58
C THR A 261 7.71 1.80 -2.36
N ALA A 262 7.71 1.06 -1.25
CA ALA A 262 8.76 0.11 -0.92
C ALA A 262 8.91 -0.99 -1.97
N VAL A 263 7.80 -1.56 -2.43
CA VAL A 263 7.83 -2.64 -3.43
C VAL A 263 8.23 -2.10 -4.81
N CYS A 264 7.68 -0.94 -5.23
CA CYS A 264 8.03 -0.36 -6.54
C CYS A 264 9.48 0.12 -6.64
N PHE A 265 10.14 0.33 -5.50
CA PHE A 265 11.53 0.76 -5.40
C PHE A 265 12.32 -0.16 -4.47
N ALA A 266 12.08 -1.47 -4.57
CA ALA A 266 12.71 -2.46 -3.69
C ALA A 266 14.24 -2.44 -3.77
N ASP A 267 14.81 -2.03 -4.90
CA ASP A 267 16.26 -1.80 -5.07
C ASP A 267 16.80 -0.59 -4.27
N LYS A 268 15.92 0.26 -3.74
CA LYS A 268 16.25 1.51 -3.03
C LYS A 268 15.71 1.57 -1.62
N VAL A 269 14.85 0.63 -1.22
CA VAL A 269 14.15 0.65 0.08
C VAL A 269 14.51 -0.60 0.86
N ALA A 270 15.08 -0.42 2.06
CA ALA A 270 15.46 -1.50 2.96
C ALA A 270 14.26 -2.10 3.71
N GLY A 271 13.22 -1.30 3.97
CA GLY A 271 12.00 -1.82 4.58
C GLY A 271 10.88 -0.81 4.74
N THR A 272 9.72 -1.31 5.16
CA THR A 272 8.49 -0.52 5.31
C THR A 272 7.76 -0.82 6.61
N TRP A 273 7.25 0.21 7.26
CA TRP A 273 6.31 0.07 8.37
C TRP A 273 4.88 0.33 7.89
N GLN A 274 4.02 -0.65 8.12
CA GLN A 274 2.59 -0.58 7.80
C GLN A 274 1.72 -0.58 9.05
N GLY A 275 1.23 0.60 9.45
CA GLY A 275 0.29 0.72 10.56
C GLY A 275 -1.17 0.69 10.11
N GLY A 276 -1.99 -0.15 10.73
CA GLY A 276 -3.45 -0.13 10.61
C GLY A 276 -3.98 -0.35 9.20
N SER A 277 -3.23 -1.00 8.31
CA SER A 277 -3.71 -1.64 7.08
C SER A 277 -2.57 -2.39 6.36
N GLY A 278 -2.91 -3.44 5.60
CA GLY A 278 -1.99 -4.26 4.80
C GLY A 278 -2.41 -4.43 3.33
N GLN A 279 -2.94 -5.59 2.94
CA GLN A 279 -3.43 -5.86 1.58
C GLN A 279 -4.94 -6.11 1.63
N ALA A 280 -5.73 -5.42 0.80
CA ALA A 280 -7.13 -5.76 0.57
C ALA A 280 -7.23 -6.80 -0.55
N ARG A 281 -8.20 -7.72 -0.45
CA ARG A 281 -8.46 -8.77 -1.45
C ARG A 281 -9.85 -8.66 -2.04
N THR A 282 -9.98 -8.84 -3.34
CA THR A 282 -11.27 -8.80 -4.03
C THR A 282 -12.17 -9.92 -3.53
N GLY A 283 -13.45 -9.63 -3.30
CA GLY A 283 -14.40 -10.62 -2.81
C GLY A 283 -14.17 -11.05 -1.35
N SER A 284 -13.43 -10.26 -0.56
CA SER A 284 -13.07 -10.61 0.82
C SER A 284 -13.26 -9.44 1.79
N ASN A 285 -13.53 -9.78 3.05
CA ASN A 285 -13.48 -8.84 4.16
C ASN A 285 -12.05 -8.71 4.72
N PRO A 286 -11.72 -7.55 5.33
CA PRO A 286 -12.57 -6.36 5.39
C PRO A 286 -12.57 -5.56 4.08
N VAL A 287 -13.70 -4.94 3.75
CA VAL A 287 -13.76 -3.96 2.65
C VAL A 287 -13.21 -2.64 3.15
N VAL A 288 -12.03 -2.26 2.65
CA VAL A 288 -11.36 -1.00 3.00
C VAL A 288 -12.24 0.21 2.61
N PRO A 289 -12.07 1.38 3.26
CA PRO A 289 -13.07 2.43 3.18
C PRO A 289 -13.40 2.87 1.76
N GLY A 290 -12.41 2.91 0.85
CA GLY A 290 -12.58 3.30 -0.55
C GLY A 290 -12.98 2.19 -1.49
N PHE A 291 -13.36 1.02 -0.96
CA PHE A 291 -13.78 -0.14 -1.74
C PHE A 291 -12.68 -0.57 -2.73
N GLN A 292 -11.42 -0.22 -2.44
CA GLN A 292 -10.30 -0.68 -3.23
C GLN A 292 -10.19 -2.20 -3.18
N ALA A 293 -9.59 -2.78 -4.21
CA ALA A 293 -9.74 -4.18 -4.61
C ALA A 293 -11.16 -4.57 -5.07
N GLN A 294 -12.24 -3.95 -4.58
CA GLN A 294 -13.61 -4.27 -5.06
C GLN A 294 -14.04 -3.42 -6.27
N CYS A 295 -13.48 -2.22 -6.38
CA CYS A 295 -13.80 -1.25 -7.42
C CYS A 295 -12.51 -0.62 -7.93
N SER A 296 -12.48 -0.30 -9.23
CA SER A 296 -11.45 0.57 -9.79
C SER A 296 -11.63 2.00 -9.28
N PHE A 297 -10.60 2.82 -9.38
CA PHE A 297 -10.66 4.22 -8.99
C PHE A 297 -11.72 5.02 -9.78
N PRO A 298 -11.81 4.92 -11.13
CA PRO A 298 -12.88 5.57 -11.90
C PRO A 298 -14.29 5.10 -11.51
N SER A 299 -14.45 3.81 -11.21
CA SER A 299 -15.73 3.23 -10.80
C SER A 299 -16.20 3.81 -9.47
N TYR A 300 -15.31 3.80 -8.46
CA TYR A 300 -15.61 4.40 -7.16
C TYR A 300 -15.85 5.92 -7.29
N ALA A 301 -15.10 6.63 -8.13
CA ALA A 301 -15.30 8.05 -8.37
C ALA A 301 -16.69 8.35 -8.99
N SER A 302 -17.23 7.42 -9.78
CA SER A 302 -18.53 7.57 -10.45
C SER A 302 -19.71 7.13 -9.57
N HIS A 303 -19.55 6.05 -8.80
CA HIS A 303 -20.65 5.40 -8.08
C HIS A 303 -20.51 5.45 -6.55
N GLY A 304 -19.42 6.00 -6.03
CA GLY A 304 -19.08 5.95 -4.60
C GLY A 304 -19.08 4.52 -4.10
N ARG A 305 -19.69 4.29 -2.93
CA ARG A 305 -19.85 2.95 -2.34
C ARG A 305 -20.72 2.02 -3.19
N GLY A 306 -21.51 2.56 -4.12
CA GLY A 306 -22.37 1.78 -5.02
C GLY A 306 -21.60 1.05 -6.11
N CYS A 307 -20.31 1.36 -6.33
CA CYS A 307 -19.49 0.73 -7.36
C CYS A 307 -19.52 -0.81 -7.30
N CYS A 308 -19.54 -1.39 -6.10
CA CYS A 308 -19.66 -2.84 -5.96
C CYS A 308 -20.91 -3.46 -6.58
N ASN A 309 -21.99 -2.70 -6.70
CA ASN A 309 -23.26 -3.20 -7.23
C ASN A 309 -23.43 -2.85 -8.72
N TYR A 310 -22.84 -1.73 -9.16
CA TYR A 310 -23.06 -1.20 -10.52
C TYR A 310 -21.89 -1.48 -11.47
N ASP A 311 -20.67 -1.55 -10.93
CA ASP A 311 -19.43 -1.59 -11.70
C ASP A 311 -18.31 -2.23 -10.85
N PHE A 312 -18.58 -3.46 -10.41
CA PHE A 312 -17.64 -4.26 -9.62
C PHE A 312 -16.38 -4.56 -10.44
N CYS A 313 -15.20 -4.42 -9.84
CA CYS A 313 -13.94 -4.68 -10.51
C CYS A 313 -13.64 -6.19 -10.58
N SER A 314 -14.21 -6.87 -11.58
CA SER A 314 -13.98 -8.30 -11.82
C SER A 314 -12.53 -8.66 -12.13
N GLN A 315 -11.75 -7.69 -12.61
CA GLN A 315 -10.33 -7.84 -12.93
C GLN A 315 -9.38 -7.49 -11.76
N CYS A 316 -9.89 -6.96 -10.65
CA CYS A 316 -9.07 -6.68 -9.47
C CYS A 316 -8.88 -7.97 -8.67
N GLN A 317 -7.71 -8.22 -8.11
CA GLN A 317 -7.50 -9.33 -7.15
C GLN A 317 -7.00 -8.85 -5.79
N TYR A 318 -6.16 -7.81 -5.77
CA TYR A 318 -5.61 -7.24 -4.55
C TYR A 318 -5.35 -5.74 -4.68
N TRP A 319 -5.16 -5.09 -3.54
CA TRP A 319 -4.78 -3.69 -3.44
C TRP A 319 -3.93 -3.47 -2.19
N PRO A 320 -2.84 -2.66 -2.24
CA PRO A 320 -2.46 -1.75 -3.31
C PRO A 320 -1.71 -2.43 -4.46
N LEU A 321 -1.05 -3.56 -4.17
CA LEU A 321 -0.31 -4.39 -5.12
C LEU A 321 -0.07 -5.77 -4.52
N TRP A 322 0.54 -6.66 -5.31
CA TRP A 322 1.23 -7.85 -4.86
C TRP A 322 2.72 -7.54 -4.67
N PRO A 323 3.32 -7.89 -3.52
CA PRO A 323 4.62 -7.38 -3.08
C PRO A 323 5.82 -8.12 -3.71
N LYS A 324 5.85 -8.17 -5.04
CA LYS A 324 6.92 -8.79 -5.80
C LYS A 324 8.17 -7.89 -5.79
N THR A 325 9.22 -8.34 -5.10
CA THR A 325 10.49 -7.59 -4.94
C THR A 325 11.71 -8.30 -5.54
N CYS A 326 11.55 -9.57 -5.92
CA CYS A 326 12.59 -10.42 -6.50
C CYS A 326 13.89 -10.43 -5.69
N SER A 327 15.04 -10.16 -6.33
CA SER A 327 16.33 -10.21 -5.64
C SER A 327 16.52 -9.12 -4.60
N ASN A 328 15.65 -8.10 -4.57
CA ASN A 328 15.76 -6.95 -3.69
C ASN A 328 14.82 -7.12 -2.50
N LYS A 329 15.14 -8.08 -1.65
CA LYS A 329 14.36 -8.39 -0.46
C LYS A 329 14.20 -7.16 0.44
N ILE A 330 12.98 -6.92 0.92
CA ILE A 330 12.68 -5.85 1.87
C ILE A 330 12.19 -6.42 3.21
N VAL A 331 12.34 -5.63 4.27
CA VAL A 331 11.66 -5.86 5.56
C VAL A 331 10.26 -5.24 5.52
N ASP A 332 9.23 -5.95 5.96
CA ASP A 332 7.87 -5.39 6.12
C ASP A 332 7.34 -5.61 7.55
N CYS A 333 7.23 -4.51 8.29
CA CYS A 333 6.69 -4.46 9.65
C CYS A 333 5.22 -4.09 9.62
N ILE A 334 4.33 -5.07 9.79
CA ILE A 334 2.89 -4.93 9.61
C ILE A 334 2.20 -4.95 10.97
N ALA A 335 1.55 -3.86 11.36
CA ALA A 335 0.96 -3.69 12.69
C ALA A 335 -0.50 -3.28 12.63
N THR A 336 -1.39 -4.05 13.27
CA THR A 336 -2.82 -3.71 13.38
C THR A 336 -3.40 -4.15 14.71
N TYR A 337 -4.34 -3.38 15.26
CA TYR A 337 -5.13 -3.81 16.42
C TYR A 337 -6.20 -4.83 16.01
N THR A 338 -6.41 -5.87 16.82
CA THR A 338 -7.38 -6.91 16.51
C THR A 338 -8.83 -6.44 16.56
N ASP A 339 -9.12 -5.32 17.23
CA ASP A 339 -10.44 -4.68 17.21
C ASP A 339 -10.60 -3.57 16.16
N ASP A 340 -9.60 -3.40 15.28
CA ASP A 340 -9.69 -2.52 14.12
C ASP A 340 -10.71 -3.05 13.11
N ASN A 341 -11.86 -2.38 13.06
CA ASN A 341 -12.99 -2.73 12.20
C ASN A 341 -12.81 -2.38 10.72
N ILE A 342 -11.69 -1.76 10.37
CA ILE A 342 -11.35 -1.32 9.02
C ILE A 342 -10.27 -2.22 8.42
N ALA A 343 -9.25 -2.56 9.21
CA ALA A 343 -8.01 -3.12 8.68
C ALA A 343 -7.66 -4.53 9.16
N CYS A 344 -8.17 -4.99 10.30
CA CYS A 344 -7.82 -6.31 10.81
C CYS A 344 -8.17 -7.41 9.79
N GLY A 345 -7.17 -8.22 9.44
CA GLY A 345 -7.22 -9.22 8.38
C GLY A 345 -6.45 -8.81 7.12
N THR A 346 -6.40 -7.51 6.80
CA THR A 346 -5.58 -7.02 5.67
C THR A 346 -4.08 -7.14 5.94
N ASP A 347 -3.69 -6.96 7.20
CA ASP A 347 -2.35 -7.20 7.70
C ASP A 347 -1.88 -8.63 7.45
N TRP A 348 -2.74 -9.61 7.75
CA TRP A 348 -2.46 -11.01 7.49
C TRP A 348 -2.32 -11.31 5.98
N TYR A 349 -3.21 -10.77 5.14
CA TYR A 349 -3.10 -10.96 3.69
C TYR A 349 -1.79 -10.41 3.12
N MET A 350 -1.31 -9.28 3.63
CA MET A 350 -0.01 -8.72 3.23
C MET A 350 1.15 -9.58 3.73
N TYR A 351 1.12 -10.03 4.98
CA TYR A 351 2.15 -10.90 5.54
C TYR A 351 2.33 -12.18 4.69
N GLU A 352 1.23 -12.84 4.34
CA GLU A 352 1.28 -14.05 3.51
C GLU A 352 1.86 -13.75 2.13
N ALA A 353 1.45 -12.64 1.50
CA ALA A 353 1.95 -12.25 0.19
C ALA A 353 3.45 -11.89 0.22
N MET A 354 3.89 -11.14 1.24
CA MET A 354 5.31 -10.80 1.43
C MET A 354 6.17 -12.04 1.64
N THR A 355 5.71 -12.96 2.50
CA THR A 355 6.43 -14.22 2.79
C THR A 355 6.50 -15.11 1.55
N GLN A 356 5.41 -15.19 0.77
CA GLN A 356 5.38 -15.94 -0.48
C GLN A 356 6.39 -15.41 -1.50
N GLU A 357 6.61 -14.11 -1.55
CA GLU A 357 7.61 -13.46 -2.42
C GLU A 357 9.02 -13.42 -1.80
N GLY A 358 9.24 -14.11 -0.68
CA GLY A 358 10.57 -14.22 -0.05
C GLY A 358 11.04 -12.97 0.71
N ASN A 359 10.12 -12.06 1.07
CA ASN A 359 10.43 -10.88 1.90
C ASN A 359 10.46 -11.21 3.39
N ASP A 360 11.20 -10.40 4.18
CA ASP A 360 11.21 -10.51 5.65
C ASP A 360 9.97 -9.80 6.23
N ALA A 361 8.85 -10.52 6.22
CA ALA A 361 7.59 -10.07 6.78
C ALA A 361 7.52 -10.29 8.31
N ARG A 362 7.01 -9.29 9.02
CA ARG A 362 6.90 -9.27 10.49
C ARG A 362 5.49 -8.78 10.85
N LEU A 363 4.63 -9.72 11.23
CA LEU A 363 3.23 -9.43 11.60
C LEU A 363 3.11 -9.21 13.11
N LEU A 364 2.56 -8.06 13.48
CA LEU A 364 2.33 -7.62 14.86
C LEU A 364 0.82 -7.40 15.06
N SER A 365 0.13 -8.41 15.59
CA SER A 365 -1.32 -8.33 15.86
C SER A 365 -1.56 -7.91 17.31
N PHE A 366 -1.90 -6.64 17.51
CA PHE A 366 -2.06 -6.04 18.83
C PHE A 366 -3.46 -6.32 19.41
N PRO A 367 -3.60 -6.96 20.58
CA PRO A 367 -4.88 -6.98 21.28
C PRO A 367 -5.24 -5.57 21.79
N VAL A 368 -6.50 -5.38 22.20
CA VAL A 368 -6.88 -4.15 22.93
C VAL A 368 -6.00 -4.05 24.19
N PRO A 369 -5.31 -2.92 24.42
CA PRO A 369 -4.46 -2.76 25.60
C PRO A 369 -5.25 -2.95 26.89
N ALA A 370 -4.64 -3.58 27.89
CA ALA A 370 -5.28 -3.76 29.19
C ALA A 370 -5.70 -2.41 29.80
N GLY A 371 -6.97 -2.30 30.19
CA GLY A 371 -7.55 -1.06 30.71
C GLY A 371 -8.01 -0.05 29.65
N ASP A 372 -7.88 -0.36 28.35
CA ASP A 372 -8.49 0.39 27.26
C ASP A 372 -9.81 -0.28 26.81
N SER A 373 -10.76 0.52 26.31
CA SER A 373 -12.01 0.02 25.75
C SER A 373 -11.91 -0.37 24.27
N SER A 374 -10.87 0.10 23.58
CA SER A 374 -10.58 -0.17 22.17
C SER A 374 -9.15 0.24 21.83
N GLY A 375 -8.48 -0.56 20.98
CA GLY A 375 -7.30 -0.10 20.25
C GLY A 375 -7.74 0.66 18.99
N GLY A 376 -8.64 0.02 18.23
CA GLY A 376 -9.32 0.59 17.09
C GLY A 376 -8.40 0.89 15.91
N HIS A 377 -8.85 1.76 15.01
CA HIS A 377 -8.05 2.17 13.85
C HIS A 377 -7.05 3.27 14.21
N ARG A 378 -6.04 2.90 15.01
CA ARG A 378 -4.97 3.78 15.51
C ARG A 378 -3.62 3.07 15.45
N SER A 379 -2.55 3.84 15.46
CA SER A 379 -1.19 3.28 15.64
C SER A 379 -1.04 2.66 17.04
N PRO A 380 -0.15 1.67 17.21
CA PRO A 380 0.19 1.18 18.55
C PRO A 380 0.74 2.32 19.41
N LYS A 381 0.61 2.18 20.72
CA LYS A 381 1.24 3.07 21.70
C LYS A 381 2.75 3.00 21.52
N ASN A 382 3.42 4.12 21.79
CA ASN A 382 4.87 4.23 21.61
C ASN A 382 5.33 3.86 20.18
N LYS A 383 4.50 4.20 19.16
CA LYS A 383 4.68 3.85 17.73
C LYS A 383 6.13 3.93 17.26
N TRP A 384 6.83 5.03 17.53
CA TRP A 384 8.18 5.22 16.98
C TRP A 384 9.24 4.29 17.56
N ALA A 385 9.05 3.79 18.78
CA ALA A 385 9.88 2.72 19.32
C ALA A 385 9.65 1.41 18.54
N TRP A 386 8.39 1.09 18.21
CA TRP A 386 8.05 -0.04 17.37
C TRP A 386 8.58 0.10 15.95
N VAL A 387 8.47 1.28 15.33
CA VAL A 387 9.00 1.54 13.97
C VAL A 387 10.53 1.36 13.96
N ALA A 388 11.25 2.02 14.87
CA ALA A 388 12.71 1.95 14.92
C ALA A 388 13.22 0.55 15.24
N GLY A 389 12.63 -0.10 16.26
CA GLY A 389 12.99 -1.45 16.68
C GLY A 389 12.63 -2.49 15.62
N CYS A 390 11.45 -2.42 15.03
CA CYS A 390 11.03 -3.39 14.02
C CYS A 390 11.80 -3.22 12.72
N LEU A 391 12.07 -2.01 12.22
CA LEU A 391 12.79 -1.85 10.95
C LEU A 391 14.31 -1.95 11.08
N GLY A 392 14.85 -1.84 12.29
CA GLY A 392 16.31 -1.81 12.49
C GLY A 392 16.94 -0.50 11.99
N ILE A 393 16.20 0.62 12.11
CA ILE A 393 16.67 1.94 11.65
C ILE A 393 17.95 2.37 12.36
N ALA A 394 18.03 2.06 13.66
CA ALA A 394 19.15 2.40 14.54
C ALA A 394 19.75 1.13 15.16
N PRO A 395 21.00 1.19 15.67
CA PRO A 395 21.59 0.07 16.41
C PRO A 395 20.69 -0.38 17.55
N GLN A 396 20.57 -1.68 17.76
CA GLN A 396 19.72 -2.23 18.81
C GLN A 396 20.33 -2.00 20.20
N CYS A 397 19.48 -1.79 21.20
CA CYS A 397 19.91 -1.71 22.60
C CYS A 397 20.55 -3.04 23.05
N SER A 398 21.61 -2.94 23.83
CA SER A 398 22.33 -4.10 24.38
C SER A 398 21.47 -4.90 25.36
N SER A 399 21.86 -6.13 25.65
CA SER A 399 21.19 -6.96 26.66
C SER A 399 21.24 -6.35 28.09
N SER A 400 22.34 -5.68 28.43
CA SER A 400 22.46 -4.95 29.70
C SER A 400 21.52 -3.74 29.75
N CYS A 401 21.39 -3.01 28.65
CA CYS A 401 20.40 -1.94 28.53
C CYS A 401 18.96 -2.47 28.67
N ALA A 402 18.62 -3.56 27.96
CA ALA A 402 17.31 -4.18 28.04
C ALA A 402 16.98 -4.59 29.49
N THR A 403 17.96 -5.14 30.22
CA THR A 403 17.80 -5.49 31.64
C THR A 403 17.49 -4.27 32.50
N SER A 404 18.25 -3.18 32.35
CA SER A 404 18.00 -1.92 33.07
C SER A 404 16.64 -1.30 32.72
N PHE A 405 16.24 -1.38 31.45
CA PHE A 405 14.96 -0.89 30.97
C PHE A 405 13.80 -1.69 31.56
N HIS A 406 13.89 -3.02 31.58
CA HIS A 406 12.91 -3.88 32.25
C HIS A 406 12.76 -3.52 33.73
N ALA A 407 13.87 -3.37 34.45
CA ALA A 407 13.85 -2.97 35.86
C ALA A 407 13.17 -1.60 36.07
N CYS A 408 13.40 -0.64 35.16
CA CYS A 408 12.70 0.64 35.19
C CYS A 408 11.18 0.45 35.03
N VAL A 409 10.74 -0.33 34.03
CA VAL A 409 9.30 -0.53 33.77
C VAL A 409 8.64 -1.27 34.93
N ASP A 410 9.33 -2.24 35.53
CA ASP A 410 8.86 -2.95 36.72
C ASP A 410 8.73 -2.04 37.95
N GLY A 411 9.64 -1.06 38.11
CA GLY A 411 9.59 -0.07 39.18
C GLY A 411 8.66 1.13 38.94
N ALA A 412 8.17 1.33 37.71
CA ALA A 412 7.32 2.47 37.37
C ALA A 412 5.91 2.33 37.97
N SER A 413 5.40 3.43 38.52
CA SER A 413 4.09 3.51 39.21
C SER A 413 2.92 3.85 38.29
N ASP A 414 3.15 4.07 36.99
CA ASP A 414 2.08 4.42 36.04
C ASP A 414 1.02 3.30 35.93
N GLY A 415 -0.23 3.68 35.71
CA GLY A 415 -1.36 2.73 35.76
C GLY A 415 -1.41 1.72 34.61
N LYS A 416 -0.82 2.05 33.45
CA LYS A 416 -0.87 1.22 32.24
C LYS A 416 0.53 0.87 31.74
N SER A 417 0.69 -0.32 31.18
CA SER A 417 1.99 -0.83 30.72
C SER A 417 2.67 0.09 29.71
N TYR A 418 1.91 0.64 28.76
CA TYR A 418 2.46 1.56 27.76
C TYR A 418 2.85 2.94 28.35
N ASP A 419 2.25 3.36 29.46
CA ASP A 419 2.62 4.59 30.17
C ASP A 419 3.92 4.36 30.96
N LYS A 420 4.04 3.21 31.65
CA LYS A 420 5.28 2.77 32.30
C LYS A 420 6.44 2.69 31.30
N PHE A 421 6.18 2.10 30.13
CA PHE A 421 7.13 2.09 29.02
C PHE A 421 7.55 3.50 28.63
N ALA A 422 6.59 4.41 28.40
CA ALA A 422 6.91 5.79 27.99
C ALA A 422 7.74 6.54 29.04
N THR A 423 7.48 6.32 30.33
CA THR A 423 8.30 6.84 31.43
C THR A 423 9.74 6.35 31.33
N CYS A 424 9.95 5.05 31.11
CA CYS A 424 11.28 4.48 30.98
C CYS A 424 11.97 4.79 29.65
N GLU A 425 11.20 4.97 28.58
CA GLU A 425 11.72 5.43 27.29
C GLU A 425 12.27 6.86 27.41
N LYS A 426 11.67 7.73 28.21
CA LYS A 426 12.24 9.06 28.51
C LYS A 426 13.58 8.94 29.25
N GLN A 427 13.72 8.02 30.20
CA GLN A 427 14.99 7.79 30.90
C GLN A 427 16.06 7.19 29.97
N LEU A 428 15.67 6.26 29.09
CA LEU A 428 16.51 5.72 28.04
C LEU A 428 17.01 6.84 27.11
N LYS A 429 16.11 7.71 26.66
CA LYS A 429 16.42 8.85 25.79
C LYS A 429 17.34 9.88 26.46
N ALA A 430 17.21 10.04 27.78
CA ALA A 430 18.07 10.91 28.57
C ALA A 430 19.42 10.27 28.96
N GLY A 431 19.69 9.01 28.58
CA GLY A 431 20.93 8.32 28.93
C GLY A 431 21.05 7.97 30.42
N LEU A 432 19.92 7.85 31.13
CA LEU A 432 19.89 7.61 32.57
C LEU A 432 19.86 6.11 32.94
N LEU A 433 19.66 5.23 31.97
CA LEU A 433 19.62 3.78 32.19
C LEU A 433 21.00 3.16 31.99
N SER A 434 21.42 2.31 32.93
CA SER A 434 22.72 1.65 32.90
C SER A 434 22.87 0.72 31.69
N GLY A 435 24.04 0.73 31.05
CA GLY A 435 24.36 -0.11 29.90
C GLY A 435 23.72 0.32 28.58
N CYS A 436 22.97 1.42 28.57
CA CYS A 436 22.29 1.93 27.38
C CYS A 436 23.13 2.96 26.62
N THR A 437 23.14 2.83 25.29
CA THR A 437 23.68 3.84 24.38
C THR A 437 22.54 4.75 23.91
N VAL A 438 22.72 6.06 24.02
CA VAL A 438 21.73 7.03 23.51
C VAL A 438 21.54 6.82 22.01
N GLY A 439 20.28 6.72 21.59
CA GLY A 439 19.88 6.47 20.21
C GLY A 439 19.73 5.00 19.83
N CYS A 440 19.91 4.06 20.78
CA CYS A 440 19.63 2.66 20.50
C CYS A 440 18.12 2.38 20.31
N ALA A 441 17.79 1.51 19.35
CA ALA A 441 16.44 1.02 19.13
C ALA A 441 16.07 -0.09 20.13
N PRO A 442 14.89 -0.04 20.77
CA PRO A 442 14.46 -1.08 21.70
C PRO A 442 14.38 -2.47 21.05
N THR A 443 14.74 -3.51 21.81
CA THR A 443 14.57 -4.92 21.40
C THR A 443 13.09 -5.30 21.35
N LEU A 444 12.77 -6.46 20.76
CA LEU A 444 11.40 -6.98 20.80
C LEU A 444 10.92 -7.16 22.24
N SER A 445 11.77 -7.71 23.12
CA SER A 445 11.43 -7.92 24.52
C SER A 445 11.12 -6.61 25.26
N MET A 446 11.88 -5.54 24.98
CA MET A 446 11.63 -4.21 25.54
C MET A 446 10.28 -3.66 25.04
N LEU A 447 10.00 -3.77 23.74
CA LEU A 447 8.75 -3.27 23.15
C LEU A 447 7.52 -4.01 23.67
N GLN A 448 7.63 -5.31 23.92
CA GLN A 448 6.56 -6.12 24.52
C GLN A 448 6.16 -5.67 25.94
N ARG A 449 6.97 -4.83 26.59
CA ARG A 449 6.62 -4.15 27.85
C ARG A 449 5.63 -3.00 27.66
N SER A 450 5.58 -2.38 26.47
CA SER A 450 4.59 -1.37 26.12
C SER A 450 3.23 -2.02 25.91
N GLU A 451 3.19 -2.96 24.98
CA GLU A 451 2.01 -3.71 24.55
C GLU A 451 2.44 -5.11 24.14
N SER A 452 1.58 -6.11 24.25
CA SER A 452 1.93 -7.51 24.00
C SER A 452 1.20 -8.06 22.77
N PRO A 453 1.62 -7.69 21.54
CA PRO A 453 1.04 -8.25 20.32
C PRO A 453 1.38 -9.73 20.18
N VAL A 454 0.56 -10.46 19.42
CA VAL A 454 1.01 -11.72 18.81
C VAL A 454 2.00 -11.36 17.72
N VAL A 455 3.24 -11.85 17.85
CA VAL A 455 4.34 -11.56 16.93
C VAL A 455 4.58 -12.78 16.07
N THR A 456 4.57 -12.60 14.75
CA THR A 456 4.91 -13.64 13.79
C THR A 456 6.01 -13.14 12.86
N LEU A 457 7.15 -13.81 12.88
CA LEU A 457 8.34 -13.44 12.10
C LEU A 457 8.53 -14.49 11.02
N SER A 458 8.56 -14.10 9.75
CA SER A 458 8.85 -15.03 8.65
C SER A 458 10.26 -15.63 8.75
N GLU A 459 11.23 -14.86 9.25
CA GLU A 459 12.65 -15.25 9.24
C GLU A 459 13.29 -15.38 10.62
N GLY A 460 12.52 -15.14 11.69
CA GLY A 460 13.09 -15.09 13.04
C GLY A 460 13.95 -13.85 13.27
N ASN A 461 13.69 -12.76 12.54
CA ASN A 461 14.36 -11.48 12.70
C ASN A 461 13.40 -10.42 13.23
N PHE A 462 13.87 -9.58 14.15
CA PHE A 462 13.16 -8.37 14.57
C PHE A 462 14.16 -7.22 14.75
N GLY A 463 14.08 -6.22 13.88
CA GLY A 463 15.13 -5.22 13.74
C GLY A 463 16.44 -5.86 13.31
N LEU A 464 17.46 -5.68 14.16
CA LEU A 464 18.78 -6.29 14.03
C LEU A 464 18.94 -7.55 14.92
N GLU A 465 17.88 -7.94 15.64
CA GLU A 465 17.82 -9.16 16.44
C GLU A 465 17.56 -10.34 15.52
N THR A 466 18.38 -11.38 15.62
CA THR A 466 18.30 -12.58 14.77
C THR A 466 18.18 -13.82 15.63
N GLY A 467 17.76 -14.95 15.03
CA GLY A 467 17.62 -16.22 15.74
C GLY A 467 16.40 -16.29 16.67
N LEU A 468 15.43 -15.39 16.50
CA LEU A 468 14.13 -15.50 17.13
C LEU A 468 13.31 -16.62 16.47
N PRO A 469 12.25 -17.12 17.13
CA PRO A 469 11.37 -18.12 16.52
C PRO A 469 10.75 -17.61 15.21
N ALA A 470 11.03 -18.29 14.11
CA ALA A 470 10.40 -18.07 12.82
C ALA A 470 9.10 -18.86 12.68
N ALA A 471 8.15 -18.36 11.89
CA ALA A 471 6.96 -19.10 11.51
C ALA A 471 7.34 -20.19 10.50
N GLY A 472 7.03 -21.45 10.80
CA GLY A 472 7.25 -22.59 9.89
C GLY A 472 6.25 -22.68 8.73
N GLY A 473 5.68 -21.56 8.27
CA GLY A 473 4.60 -21.49 7.28
C GLY A 473 3.77 -20.22 7.43
N SER A 474 2.47 -20.31 7.12
CA SER A 474 1.53 -19.20 7.29
C SER A 474 1.46 -18.69 8.72
N ALA A 475 1.24 -17.39 8.87
CA ALA A 475 0.96 -16.79 10.16
C ALA A 475 -0.36 -17.31 10.74
N PRO A 476 -0.48 -17.42 12.07
CA PRO A 476 -1.78 -17.55 12.71
C PRO A 476 -2.70 -16.41 12.26
N LYS A 477 -3.94 -16.74 11.90
CA LYS A 477 -4.93 -15.72 11.57
C LYS A 477 -5.15 -14.80 12.78
N PRO A 478 -5.11 -13.47 12.62
CA PRO A 478 -5.39 -12.55 13.71
C PRO A 478 -6.79 -12.80 14.29
N ASN A 479 -6.92 -12.72 15.61
CA ASN A 479 -8.20 -12.84 16.30
C ASN A 479 -9.02 -11.55 16.17
N CYS A 480 -9.40 -11.21 14.93
CA CYS A 480 -10.12 -9.98 14.62
C CYS A 480 -11.51 -9.97 15.27
N LYS A 481 -11.88 -8.85 15.89
CA LYS A 481 -13.24 -8.63 16.44
C LYS A 481 -14.32 -8.82 15.38
N LYS A 482 -14.02 -8.49 14.12
CA LYS A 482 -14.82 -8.83 12.96
C LYS A 482 -14.12 -9.93 12.17
N PRO A 483 -14.77 -11.08 11.92
CA PRO A 483 -14.20 -12.11 11.07
C PRO A 483 -13.85 -11.56 9.69
N PHE A 484 -12.71 -11.98 9.16
CA PHE A 484 -12.24 -11.66 7.83
C PHE A 484 -12.09 -12.93 6.99
N GLY A 485 -12.10 -12.78 5.67
CA GLY A 485 -12.12 -13.91 4.73
C GLY A 485 -13.01 -13.65 3.51
N PRO A 486 -13.15 -14.65 2.62
CA PRO A 486 -14.02 -14.57 1.45
C PRO A 486 -15.48 -14.23 1.83
N PHE A 487 -16.16 -13.48 0.96
CA PHE A 487 -17.60 -13.19 1.12
C PHE A 487 -18.46 -14.46 1.12
N SER A 488 -18.01 -15.54 0.45
CA SER A 488 -18.71 -16.81 0.33
C SER A 488 -18.72 -17.65 1.60
N THR A 489 -17.71 -17.51 2.47
CA THR A 489 -17.51 -18.39 3.64
C THR A 489 -17.76 -17.70 4.98
N GLY A 490 -18.11 -16.41 4.99
CA GLY A 490 -18.08 -15.57 6.19
C GLY A 490 -19.45 -15.23 6.83
N PRO A 491 -19.60 -15.35 8.17
CA PRO A 491 -20.77 -14.91 8.96
C PRO A 491 -20.73 -13.41 9.38
N GLY A 492 -19.92 -12.57 8.73
CA GLY A 492 -19.80 -11.15 9.07
C GLY A 492 -21.05 -10.32 8.69
N PRO A 493 -21.26 -9.12 9.28
CA PRO A 493 -22.33 -8.22 8.84
C PRO A 493 -22.20 -8.04 7.33
N ARG A 494 -23.30 -8.32 6.59
CA ARG A 494 -23.31 -8.37 5.12
C ARG A 494 -22.39 -7.28 4.56
N PRO A 495 -21.38 -7.64 3.75
CA PRO A 495 -20.47 -6.66 3.21
C PRO A 495 -21.30 -5.57 2.54
N LYS A 496 -20.87 -4.30 2.67
CA LYS A 496 -21.46 -3.19 1.93
C LYS A 496 -21.25 -3.32 0.40
N CYS A 497 -20.74 -4.45 -0.04
CA CYS A 497 -20.36 -4.81 -1.39
C CYS A 497 -21.08 -6.11 -1.75
N THR A 498 -21.95 -6.08 -2.76
CA THR A 498 -22.59 -7.29 -3.29
C THR A 498 -21.98 -7.56 -4.65
N PRO A 499 -20.92 -8.38 -4.75
CA PRO A 499 -20.36 -8.71 -6.05
C PRO A 499 -21.43 -9.40 -6.93
N PRO A 500 -21.25 -9.41 -8.26
CA PRO A 500 -22.11 -10.17 -9.16
C PRO A 500 -22.29 -11.62 -8.67
N SER A 501 -23.48 -12.19 -8.82
CA SER A 501 -23.80 -13.54 -8.30
C SER A 501 -22.96 -14.66 -8.91
N ASN A 502 -22.38 -14.43 -10.08
CA ASN A 502 -21.46 -15.32 -10.77
C ASN A 502 -19.98 -15.06 -10.43
N TYR A 503 -19.66 -14.05 -9.62
CA TYR A 503 -18.29 -13.76 -9.24
C TYR A 503 -17.78 -14.79 -8.23
N THR A 504 -16.67 -15.43 -8.59
CA THR A 504 -15.89 -16.27 -7.69
C THR A 504 -14.51 -15.64 -7.60
N ALA A 505 -14.04 -15.41 -6.37
CA ALA A 505 -12.68 -14.91 -6.18
C ALA A 505 -11.69 -15.94 -6.76
N PRO A 506 -10.87 -15.58 -7.74
CA PRO A 506 -9.88 -16.50 -8.28
C PRO A 506 -8.89 -16.91 -7.19
N PRO A 507 -8.33 -18.13 -7.27
CA PRO A 507 -7.17 -18.46 -6.45
C PRO A 507 -6.07 -17.43 -6.74
N ILE A 508 -5.32 -17.07 -5.71
CA ILE A 508 -4.19 -16.14 -5.86
C ILE A 508 -3.06 -16.91 -6.50
N SER A 509 -2.68 -16.50 -7.71
CA SER A 509 -1.60 -17.13 -8.48
C SER A 509 -0.89 -16.05 -9.31
N PRO A 510 -0.23 -15.08 -8.64
CA PRO A 510 0.50 -14.01 -9.32
C PRO A 510 1.41 -14.59 -10.41
N LYS A 511 1.30 -14.10 -11.65
CA LYS A 511 2.21 -14.54 -12.70
C LYS A 511 3.59 -14.00 -12.43
N ASP A 512 4.58 -14.76 -12.90
CA ASP A 512 5.99 -14.42 -12.76
C ASP A 512 6.39 -14.21 -11.29
N THR A 513 6.05 -15.13 -10.39
CA THR A 513 6.67 -15.12 -9.05
C THR A 513 8.18 -15.14 -9.21
N CYS A 514 8.87 -14.34 -8.40
CA CYS A 514 10.29 -14.57 -8.18
C CYS A 514 10.45 -15.89 -7.39
#